data_AF-A0A8T6SPP3-F1
#
_entry.id   AF-A0A8T6SPP3-F1
#
_cell.length_a   1.000
_cell.length_b   1.000
_cell.length_c   1.000
_cell.angle_alpha   90.00
_cell.angle_beta   90.00
_cell.angle_gamma   90.00
#
_symmetry.space_group_name_H-M   'P 1'
#
loop_
_entity.id
_entity.type
_entity.pdbx_description
1 polymer ?
#
loop_
_entity_poly.entity_id
_entity_poly.type
_entity_poly.pdbx_seq_one_letter_code
_entity_poly.pdbx_strand_id
1 'polypeptide(L)'
;MRPDVKDEVRRLFRGLGYGTFLSEEEKRELRINFNHRYYGDDIYLLKPGFSIFSNFISWLKPKAMHAYHPKYDHQLGIGIFSGEELGRVNRDMKLIELVDIMPTILDVLGLEIPATCEGKSLLRR
;
A
#
# COMPACT_ATOMS: atom_id res chain seq x y z
N MET A 1 16.87 -7.44 -18.42
CA MET A 1 16.12 -7.48 -19.69
C MET A 1 16.79 -6.52 -20.66
N ARG A 2 16.84 -6.83 -21.97
CA ARG A 2 17.35 -5.86 -22.94
C ARG A 2 16.40 -4.63 -23.00
N PRO A 3 16.91 -3.39 -23.18
CA PRO A 3 16.07 -2.20 -23.15
C PRO A 3 14.94 -2.18 -24.19
N ASP A 4 15.20 -2.69 -25.40
CA ASP A 4 14.23 -2.80 -26.51
C ASP A 4 12.97 -3.58 -26.10
N VAL A 5 13.17 -4.71 -25.41
CA VAL A 5 12.06 -5.56 -24.95
C VAL A 5 11.27 -4.85 -23.83
N LYS A 6 11.95 -4.09 -22.96
CA LYS A 6 11.30 -3.38 -21.84
C LYS A 6 10.34 -2.31 -22.35
N ASP A 7 10.79 -1.53 -23.32
CA ASP A 7 9.99 -0.46 -23.88
C ASP A 7 8.85 -1.01 -24.72
N GLU A 8 9.05 -2.13 -25.42
CA GLU A 8 7.98 -2.84 -26.11
C GLU A 8 6.90 -3.35 -25.14
N VAL A 9 7.27 -4.02 -24.05
CA VAL A 9 6.33 -4.49 -23.03
C VAL A 9 5.54 -3.31 -22.44
N ARG A 10 6.23 -2.21 -22.10
CA ARG A 10 5.56 -1.00 -21.57
C ARG A 10 4.57 -0.42 -22.57
N ARG A 11 4.94 -0.35 -23.85
CA ARG A 11 4.06 0.14 -24.93
C ARG A 11 2.80 -0.72 -25.05
N LEU A 12 2.95 -2.04 -25.05
CA LEU A 12 1.82 -2.98 -25.11
C LEU A 12 0.87 -2.78 -23.92
N PHE A 13 1.40 -2.75 -22.70
CA PHE A 13 0.60 -2.60 -21.48
C PHE A 13 -0.10 -1.23 -21.38
N ARG A 14 0.53 -0.16 -21.87
CA ARG A 14 -0.11 1.16 -21.97
C ARG A 14 -1.31 1.13 -22.94
N GLY A 15 -1.20 0.39 -24.05
CA GLY A 15 -2.28 0.23 -25.02
C GLY A 15 -3.50 -0.54 -24.50
N LEU A 16 -3.35 -1.37 -23.47
CA LEU A 16 -4.45 -2.15 -22.90
C LEU A 16 -5.45 -1.33 -22.07
N GLY A 17 -5.02 -0.18 -21.52
CA GLY A 17 -5.89 0.71 -20.74
C GLY A 17 -6.36 0.19 -19.37
N TYR A 18 -5.90 -0.99 -18.93
CA TYR A 18 -6.30 -1.65 -17.67
C TYR A 18 -5.57 -1.15 -16.43
N GLY A 19 -4.51 -0.37 -16.58
CA GLY A 19 -3.66 0.08 -15.48
C GLY A 19 -2.60 1.08 -15.93
N THR A 20 -1.69 1.40 -15.03
CA THR A 20 -0.59 2.34 -15.25
C THR A 20 0.71 1.80 -14.67
N PHE A 21 1.83 2.13 -15.31
CA PHE A 21 3.14 1.90 -14.69
C PHE A 21 3.40 3.01 -13.68
N LEU A 22 3.80 2.65 -12.47
CA LEU A 22 4.14 3.60 -11.43
C LEU A 22 5.49 4.26 -11.71
N SER A 23 5.52 5.58 -11.58
CA SER A 23 6.74 6.37 -11.52
C SER A 23 7.49 6.14 -10.21
N GLU A 24 8.76 6.55 -10.15
CA GLU A 24 9.54 6.49 -8.90
C GLU A 24 8.95 7.38 -7.80
N GLU A 25 8.26 8.46 -8.17
CA GLU A 25 7.56 9.33 -7.23
C GLU A 25 6.34 8.64 -6.63
N GLU A 26 5.47 8.06 -7.46
CA GLU A 26 4.31 7.29 -6.98
C GLU A 26 4.75 6.10 -6.12
N LYS A 27 5.86 5.42 -6.48
CA LYS A 27 6.42 4.34 -5.64
C LYS A 27 6.86 4.85 -4.26
N ARG A 28 7.43 6.05 -4.17
CA ARG A 28 7.81 6.66 -2.88
C ARG A 28 6.58 7.04 -2.06
N GLU A 29 5.59 7.68 -2.68
CA GLU A 29 4.32 8.04 -2.02
C GLU A 29 3.60 6.79 -1.47
N LEU A 30 3.63 5.70 -2.23
CA LEU A 30 3.06 4.41 -1.84
C LEU A 30 3.97 3.59 -0.92
N ARG A 31 5.15 4.09 -0.56
CA ARG A 31 6.13 3.44 0.32
C ARG A 31 6.59 2.05 -0.18
N ILE A 32 6.67 1.90 -1.49
CA ILE A 32 7.12 0.68 -2.21
C ILE A 32 8.36 0.93 -3.09
N ASN A 33 9.02 2.07 -2.90
CA ASN A 33 10.30 2.37 -3.55
C ASN A 33 11.46 1.73 -2.77
N PHE A 34 11.63 0.42 -2.91
CA PHE A 34 12.65 -0.34 -2.20
C PHE A 34 14.05 -0.13 -2.78
N ASN A 35 15.07 -0.19 -1.93
CA ASN A 35 16.49 -0.14 -2.35
C ASN A 35 16.97 -1.45 -3.02
N HIS A 36 16.06 -2.39 -3.30
CA HIS A 36 16.35 -3.68 -3.92
C HIS A 36 15.35 -3.98 -5.04
N ARG A 37 15.66 -4.96 -5.90
CA ARG A 37 14.84 -5.31 -7.08
C ARG A 37 13.99 -6.58 -6.92
N TYR A 38 13.73 -7.02 -5.69
CA TYR A 38 12.94 -8.24 -5.45
C TYR A 38 11.51 -8.19 -5.99
N TYR A 39 10.93 -7.00 -6.09
CA TYR A 39 9.58 -6.78 -6.62
C TYR A 39 9.58 -6.42 -8.13
N GLY A 40 10.71 -6.64 -8.81
CA GLY A 40 10.88 -6.31 -10.21
C GLY A 40 11.35 -4.88 -10.45
N ASP A 41 11.47 -4.53 -11.74
CA ASP A 41 11.97 -3.23 -12.18
C ASP A 41 10.86 -2.20 -12.36
N ASP A 42 9.67 -2.69 -12.71
CA ASP A 42 8.49 -1.91 -12.99
C ASP A 42 7.32 -2.48 -12.20
N ILE A 43 6.46 -1.59 -11.74
CA ILE A 43 5.21 -1.96 -11.07
C ILE A 43 4.07 -1.44 -11.95
N TYR A 44 3.25 -2.35 -12.47
CA TYR A 44 2.05 -2.01 -13.21
C TYR A 44 0.84 -2.15 -12.29
N LEU A 45 0.23 -1.02 -11.93
CA LEU A 45 -0.91 -0.95 -11.04
C LEU A 45 -2.21 -1.03 -11.86
N LEU A 46 -3.01 -2.06 -11.60
CA LEU A 46 -4.32 -2.22 -12.24
C LEU A 46 -5.32 -1.19 -11.72
N LYS A 47 -6.25 -0.78 -12.59
CA LYS A 47 -7.45 -0.05 -12.19
C LYS A 47 -8.40 -1.00 -11.44
N PRO A 48 -9.20 -0.49 -10.49
CA PRO A 48 -10.24 -1.28 -9.82
C PRO A 48 -11.15 -2.02 -10.80
N GLY A 49 -11.43 -3.28 -10.50
CA GLY A 49 -12.28 -4.16 -11.31
C GLY A 49 -11.53 -5.04 -12.31
N PHE A 50 -10.23 -4.80 -12.53
CA PHE A 50 -9.39 -5.68 -13.36
C PHE A 50 -8.53 -6.61 -12.50
N SER A 51 -8.34 -7.84 -12.99
CA SER A 51 -7.44 -8.83 -12.39
C SER A 51 -6.62 -9.51 -13.49
N ILE A 52 -5.38 -9.87 -13.16
CA ILE A 52 -4.58 -10.76 -14.01
C ILE A 52 -5.09 -12.18 -13.83
N PHE A 53 -5.33 -12.87 -14.94
CA PHE A 53 -5.71 -14.28 -14.99
C PHE A 53 -5.17 -14.91 -16.28
N SER A 54 -4.70 -16.17 -16.30
CA SER A 54 -4.56 -17.09 -15.14
C SER A 54 -3.56 -16.58 -14.10
N ASN A 55 -3.71 -17.04 -12.86
CA ASN A 55 -2.75 -16.76 -11.80
C ASN A 55 -2.16 -18.08 -11.26
N PHE A 56 -1.06 -17.99 -10.52
CA PHE A 56 -0.35 -19.15 -9.99
C PHE A 56 -1.00 -19.77 -8.73
N ILE A 57 -2.04 -19.13 -8.18
CA ILE A 57 -2.65 -19.50 -6.90
C ILE A 57 -3.88 -20.39 -7.13
N SER A 58 -4.66 -20.12 -8.18
CA SER A 58 -5.90 -20.83 -8.45
C SER A 58 -6.29 -20.77 -9.93
N TRP A 59 -6.88 -21.87 -10.40
CA TRP A 59 -7.54 -21.94 -11.71
C TRP A 59 -8.93 -21.28 -11.72
N LEU A 60 -9.44 -20.87 -10.55
CA LEU A 60 -10.69 -20.13 -10.45
C LEU A 60 -10.43 -18.65 -10.73
N LYS A 61 -11.16 -18.10 -11.70
CA LYS A 61 -11.14 -16.67 -11.98
C LYS A 61 -11.66 -15.90 -10.75
N PRO A 62 -10.88 -14.96 -10.18
CA PRO A 62 -11.33 -14.19 -9.04
C PRO A 62 -12.51 -13.30 -9.43
N LYS A 63 -13.54 -13.26 -8.57
CA LYS A 63 -14.70 -12.38 -8.73
C LYS A 63 -14.47 -10.99 -8.14
N ALA A 64 -13.54 -10.88 -7.19
CA ALA A 64 -13.11 -9.65 -6.54
C ALA A 64 -11.62 -9.75 -6.21
N MET A 65 -10.94 -8.60 -6.15
CA MET A 65 -9.54 -8.47 -5.79
C MET A 65 -9.33 -7.21 -4.95
N HIS A 66 -8.25 -7.20 -4.18
CA HIS A 66 -7.73 -6.03 -3.47
C HIS A 66 -6.36 -5.64 -4.04
N ALA A 67 -5.60 -4.79 -3.35
CA ALA A 67 -4.29 -4.28 -3.75
C ALA A 67 -4.32 -3.35 -4.98
N TYR A 68 -5.42 -2.62 -5.16
CA TYR A 68 -5.44 -1.43 -5.99
C TYR A 68 -4.85 -0.24 -5.23
N HIS A 69 -4.78 0.93 -5.87
CA HIS A 69 -4.30 2.14 -5.22
C HIS A 69 -5.06 2.41 -3.90
N PRO A 70 -4.38 2.72 -2.78
CA PRO A 70 -5.01 2.97 -1.48
C PRO A 70 -5.90 4.22 -1.41
N LYS A 71 -6.03 4.97 -2.52
CA LYS A 71 -6.87 6.17 -2.59
C LYS A 71 -8.36 5.84 -2.71
N TYR A 72 -8.67 4.59 -3.05
CA TYR A 72 -10.04 4.16 -3.23
C TYR A 72 -10.60 3.65 -1.90
N ASP A 73 -11.81 4.09 -1.53
CA ASP A 73 -12.45 3.75 -0.26
C ASP A 73 -12.59 2.24 -0.02
N HIS A 74 -12.79 1.46 -1.09
CA HIS A 74 -12.86 -0.01 -1.02
C HIS A 74 -11.51 -0.70 -0.79
N GLN A 75 -10.42 0.07 -0.63
CA GLN A 75 -9.12 -0.42 -0.17
C GLN A 75 -8.85 -0.09 1.31
N LEU A 76 -9.77 0.60 1.99
CA LEU A 76 -9.63 0.93 3.41
C LEU A 76 -9.90 -0.30 4.29
N GLY A 77 -9.10 -0.42 5.35
CA GLY A 77 -9.35 -1.34 6.46
C GLY A 77 -10.10 -0.65 7.60
N ILE A 78 -10.50 -1.44 8.60
CA ILE A 78 -11.12 -0.94 9.82
C ILE A 78 -10.08 -0.99 10.95
N GLY A 79 -9.85 0.15 11.60
CA GLY A 79 -9.05 0.25 12.83
C GLY A 79 -9.96 0.43 14.05
N ILE A 80 -9.80 -0.42 15.05
CA ILE A 80 -10.53 -0.33 16.33
C ILE A 80 -9.50 -0.29 17.45
N PHE A 81 -9.61 0.73 18.30
CA PHE A 81 -8.72 0.96 19.43
C PHE A 81 -9.54 0.86 20.72
N SER A 82 -9.04 0.10 21.69
CA SER A 82 -9.70 -0.07 22.98
C SER A 82 -8.66 -0.22 24.07
N GLY A 83 -8.82 0.54 25.15
CA GLY A 83 -7.89 0.61 26.27
C GLY A 83 -7.96 1.98 26.94
N GLU A 84 -7.55 2.06 28.21
CA GLU A 84 -7.59 3.28 29.00
C GLU A 84 -6.75 4.40 28.36
N GLU A 85 -5.48 4.11 28.04
CA GLU A 85 -4.58 5.07 27.39
C GLU A 85 -5.05 5.47 25.98
N LEU A 86 -5.70 4.56 25.26
CA LEU A 86 -6.25 4.82 23.93
C LEU A 86 -7.50 5.70 23.96
N GLY A 87 -8.07 5.96 25.14
CA GLY A 87 -9.12 6.97 25.33
C GLY A 87 -8.69 8.38 24.91
N ARG A 88 -7.37 8.61 24.81
CA ARG A 88 -6.75 9.88 24.42
C ARG A 88 -6.61 10.05 22.90
N VAL A 89 -6.81 9.00 22.12
CA VAL A 89 -6.83 9.10 20.65
C VAL A 89 -7.97 10.02 20.22
N ASN A 90 -7.69 10.94 19.30
CA ASN A 90 -8.70 11.83 18.74
C ASN A 90 -9.82 11.03 18.04
N ARG A 91 -11.02 11.07 18.61
CA ARG A 91 -12.20 10.33 18.10
C ARG A 91 -12.78 10.88 16.81
N ASP A 92 -12.43 12.12 16.45
CA ASP A 92 -12.88 12.74 15.19
C ASP A 92 -12.02 12.31 13.99
N MET A 93 -10.95 11.54 14.21
CA MET A 93 -10.10 11.02 13.15
C MET A 93 -10.86 9.99 12.29
N LYS A 94 -11.09 10.36 11.04
CA LYS A 94 -11.77 9.49 10.06
C LYS A 94 -10.85 8.49 9.39
N LEU A 95 -9.56 8.82 9.25
CA LEU A 95 -8.55 8.00 8.59
C LEU A 95 -7.26 8.03 9.38
N ILE A 96 -6.61 6.88 9.45
CA ILE A 96 -5.27 6.70 10.02
C ILE A 96 -4.40 5.99 8.99
N GLU A 97 -3.10 6.23 9.04
CA GLU A 97 -2.17 5.45 8.24
C GLU A 97 -1.79 4.16 8.99
N LEU A 98 -1.63 3.05 8.26
CA LEU A 98 -1.25 1.78 8.88
C LEU A 98 0.09 1.87 9.65
N VAL A 99 0.99 2.73 9.17
CA VAL A 99 2.30 2.98 9.80
C VAL A 99 2.21 3.69 11.16
N ASP A 100 1.06 4.29 11.49
CA ASP A 100 0.83 4.94 12.78
C ASP A 100 0.59 3.91 13.90
N ILE A 101 0.26 2.65 13.55
CA ILE A 101 -0.09 1.62 14.54
C ILE A 101 1.11 1.27 15.44
N MET A 102 2.28 0.98 14.87
CA MET A 102 3.47 0.60 15.64
C MET A 102 3.90 1.69 16.65
N PRO A 103 4.12 2.96 16.25
CA PRO A 103 4.50 4.00 17.21
C PRO A 103 3.41 4.24 18.27
N THR A 104 2.13 4.04 17.93
CA THR A 104 1.03 4.11 18.92
C THR A 104 1.13 3.00 19.96
N ILE A 105 1.39 1.75 19.53
CA ILE A 105 1.56 0.61 20.44
C ILE A 105 2.74 0.87 21.38
N LEU A 106 3.88 1.32 20.85
CA LEU A 106 5.07 1.60 21.66
C LEU A 106 4.81 2.70 22.70
N ASP A 107 4.07 3.74 22.31
CA ASP A 107 3.70 4.84 23.20
C ASP A 107 2.79 4.37 24.35
N VAL A 108 1.77 3.55 24.05
CA VAL A 108 0.90 2.92 25.06
C VAL A 108 1.72 2.06 26.04
N LEU A 109 2.76 1.38 25.55
CA LEU A 109 3.63 0.54 26.38
C LEU A 109 4.70 1.34 27.15
N GLY A 110 4.78 2.66 26.97
CA GLY A 110 5.82 3.50 27.57
C GLY A 110 7.22 3.20 27.05
N LEU A 111 7.34 2.69 25.83
CA LEU A 111 8.60 2.37 25.17
C LEU A 111 9.09 3.51 24.28
N GLU A 112 10.41 3.57 24.07
CA GLU A 112 11.00 4.49 23.08
C GLU A 112 10.49 4.14 21.67
N ILE A 113 10.11 5.16 20.91
CA ILE A 113 9.70 5.02 19.51
C ILE A 113 10.96 5.17 18.64
N PRO A 114 11.42 4.10 17.95
CA PRO A 114 12.61 4.18 17.11
C PRO A 114 12.42 5.15 15.94
N ALA A 115 13.51 5.81 15.53
CA ALA A 115 13.52 6.67 14.35
C ALA A 115 13.17 5.94 13.03
N THR A 116 13.20 4.60 13.03
CA THR A 116 12.78 3.77 11.88
C THR A 116 11.25 3.66 11.73
N CYS A 117 10.47 4.09 12.72
CA CYS A 117 9.01 4.20 12.56
C CYS A 117 8.70 5.39 11.66
N GLU A 118 8.08 5.13 10.50
CA GLU A 118 7.69 6.20 9.57
C GLU A 118 6.41 6.95 9.98
N GLY A 119 5.55 6.31 10.77
CA GLY A 119 4.30 6.89 11.27
C GLY A 119 4.48 7.68 12.56
N LYS A 120 3.37 8.17 13.10
CA LYS A 120 3.31 8.89 14.38
C LYS A 120 2.32 8.23 15.34
N SER A 121 2.62 8.27 16.64
CA SER A 121 1.67 7.81 17.65
C SER A 121 0.37 8.62 17.56
N LEU A 122 -0.76 7.91 17.52
CA LEU A 122 -2.10 8.48 17.54
C LEU A 122 -2.44 9.17 18.87
N LEU A 123 -1.67 8.95 19.93
CA LEU A 123 -1.83 9.61 21.24
C LEU A 123 -1.23 11.01 21.28
N ARG A 124 -0.33 11.34 20.34
CA ARG A 124 0.49 12.57 20.35
C ARG A 124 0.28 13.42 19.09
N ARG A 125 -0.76 13.13 18.31
CA ARG A 125 -1.04 13.78 17.03
C ARG A 125 -1.99 14.97 17.18
#